data_AF-A0A7Z9S3M8-F1
#
_entry.id   AF-A0A7Z9S3M8-F1
#
_cell.length_a   1.000
_cell.length_b   1.000
_cell.length_c   1.000
_cell.angle_alpha   90.00
_cell.angle_beta   90.00
_cell.angle_gamma   90.00
#
_symmetry.space_group_name_H-M   'P 1'
#
loop_
_entity.id
_entity.type
_entity.pdbx_description
1 polymer ?
#
loop_
_entity_poly.entity_id
_entity_poly.type
_entity_poly.pdbx_seq_one_letter_code
_entity_poly.pdbx_strand_id
1 'polypeptide(L)'
;MTQPRPTVTRFAPSPTGYLHLGHAYSALFTWEQALSGQMLLRIEDIDTSRCKPAFDTAILEDLAWLGLEWEQPVRRQSEHFDEYARALKQLEDRGVLYPCFCSRRQIRAEIKKSATAPHPPAPGEEGPLYPGTCRRLVDSERHRRRESGDAFALRLDSAKAMEMTG
;
A
#
# COMPACT_ATOMS: atom_id res chain seq x y z
N MET A 1 -20.31 12.75 29.19
CA MET A 1 -19.20 11.77 29.13
C MET A 1 -19.39 10.96 27.86
N THR A 2 -18.54 11.14 26.85
CA THR A 2 -18.61 10.38 25.59
C THR A 2 -18.18 8.95 25.88
N GLN A 3 -19.03 7.96 25.61
CA GLN A 3 -18.61 6.55 25.74
C GLN A 3 -17.39 6.31 24.84
N PRO A 4 -16.42 5.48 25.28
CA PRO A 4 -15.28 5.13 24.44
C PRO A 4 -15.80 4.45 23.17
N ARG A 5 -15.28 4.88 22.01
CA ARG A 5 -15.60 4.21 20.74
C ARG A 5 -15.08 2.76 20.80
N PRO A 6 -15.86 1.77 20.34
CA PRO A 6 -15.41 0.39 20.31
C PRO A 6 -14.13 0.26 19.46
N THR A 7 -13.19 -0.59 19.91
CA THR A 7 -11.94 -0.83 19.20
C THR A 7 -12.22 -1.52 17.86
N VAL A 8 -11.73 -0.95 16.76
CA VAL A 8 -11.82 -1.57 15.43
C VAL A 8 -10.43 -1.98 14.98
N THR A 9 -10.23 -3.26 14.68
CA THR A 9 -8.96 -3.79 14.16
C THR A 9 -9.15 -4.38 12.76
N ARG A 10 -8.04 -4.65 12.06
CA ARG A 10 -8.09 -5.45 10.82
C ARG A 10 -6.94 -6.42 10.68
N PHE A 11 -7.27 -7.64 10.29
CA PHE A 11 -6.33 -8.56 9.66
C PHE A 11 -6.46 -8.42 8.13
N ALA A 12 -5.32 -8.21 7.45
CA ALA A 12 -5.33 -7.91 6.01
C ALA A 12 -4.30 -8.73 5.22
N PRO A 13 -4.56 -10.02 4.99
CA PRO A 13 -3.66 -10.90 4.26
C PRO A 13 -3.78 -10.68 2.73
N SER A 14 -2.66 -10.87 2.02
CA SER A 14 -2.67 -11.01 0.55
C SER A 14 -2.78 -12.49 0.17
N PRO A 15 -3.68 -12.89 -0.76
CA PRO A 15 -3.87 -14.28 -1.14
C PRO A 15 -2.80 -14.75 -2.15
N THR A 16 -1.52 -14.60 -1.79
CA THR A 16 -0.35 -14.96 -2.64
C THR A 16 0.34 -16.26 -2.20
N GLY A 17 -0.12 -16.87 -1.12
CA GLY A 17 0.37 -18.12 -0.54
C GLY A 17 -0.47 -18.50 0.69
N TYR A 18 -0.19 -19.68 1.26
CA TYR A 18 -0.82 -20.12 2.51
C TYR A 18 -0.38 -19.25 3.69
N LEU A 19 -1.22 -19.18 4.73
CA LEU A 19 -0.84 -18.51 5.96
C LEU A 19 0.31 -19.27 6.65
N HIS A 20 1.17 -18.51 7.32
CA HIS A 20 2.25 -19.05 8.15
C HIS A 20 2.05 -18.59 9.59
N LEU A 21 2.84 -19.10 10.54
CA LEU A 21 2.67 -18.80 11.97
C LEU A 21 2.65 -17.31 12.30
N GLY A 22 3.48 -16.48 11.65
CA GLY A 22 3.42 -15.02 11.81
C GLY A 22 2.08 -14.39 11.41
N HIS A 23 1.38 -14.94 10.41
CA HIS A 23 0.04 -14.52 10.04
C HIS A 23 -0.98 -14.94 11.10
N ALA A 24 -0.92 -16.19 11.56
CA ALA A 24 -1.81 -16.69 12.61
C ALA A 24 -1.67 -15.85 13.90
N TYR A 25 -0.43 -15.54 14.30
CA TYR A 25 -0.16 -14.66 15.43
C TYR A 25 -0.74 -13.25 15.23
N SER A 26 -0.53 -12.66 14.04
CA SER A 26 -1.07 -11.33 13.74
C SER A 26 -2.60 -11.31 13.74
N ALA A 27 -3.25 -12.34 13.18
CA ALA A 27 -4.70 -12.48 13.16
C ALA A 27 -5.26 -12.59 14.58
N LEU A 28 -4.72 -13.51 15.39
CA LEU A 28 -5.10 -13.70 16.78
C LEU A 28 -4.91 -12.40 17.59
N PHE A 29 -3.75 -11.74 17.45
CA PHE A 29 -3.49 -10.47 18.12
C PHE A 29 -4.56 -9.42 17.77
N THR A 30 -4.86 -9.22 16.49
CA THR A 30 -5.88 -8.25 16.08
C THR A 30 -7.28 -8.62 16.58
N TRP A 31 -7.60 -9.91 16.64
CA TRP A 31 -8.87 -10.41 17.14
C TRP A 31 -9.02 -10.20 18.66
N GLU A 32 -7.99 -10.51 19.45
CA GLU A 32 -7.97 -10.30 20.90
C GLU A 32 -8.15 -8.82 21.28
N GLN A 33 -7.55 -7.90 20.51
CA GLN A 33 -7.74 -6.45 20.70
C GLN A 33 -9.17 -5.98 20.41
N ALA A 34 -9.97 -6.78 19.69
CA ALA A 34 -11.32 -6.46 19.26
C ALA A 34 -12.41 -7.29 19.95
N LEU A 35 -12.10 -7.99 21.06
CA LEU A 35 -13.08 -8.83 21.78
C LEU A 35 -14.36 -8.08 22.22
N SER A 36 -14.24 -6.80 22.55
CA SER A 36 -15.39 -5.92 22.85
C SER A 36 -15.64 -4.88 21.75
N GLY A 37 -15.11 -5.15 20.57
CA GLY A 37 -15.11 -4.25 19.43
C GLY A 37 -15.39 -5.01 18.13
N GLN A 38 -14.69 -4.64 17.07
CA GLN A 38 -14.95 -5.13 15.72
C GLN A 38 -13.64 -5.55 15.06
N MET A 39 -13.57 -6.82 14.66
CA MET A 39 -12.45 -7.34 13.87
C MET A 39 -12.85 -7.41 12.39
N LEU A 40 -12.19 -6.63 11.55
CA LEU A 40 -12.39 -6.64 10.11
C LEU A 40 -11.44 -7.62 9.44
N LEU A 41 -11.94 -8.36 8.45
CA LEU A 41 -11.11 -9.10 7.50
C LEU A 41 -11.09 -8.38 6.15
N ARG A 42 -9.89 -8.06 5.65
CA ARG A 42 -9.71 -7.43 4.34
C ARG A 42 -8.70 -8.16 3.48
N ILE A 43 -9.15 -8.76 2.39
CA ILE A 43 -8.26 -9.44 1.44
C ILE A 43 -7.55 -8.39 0.57
N GLU A 44 -6.22 -8.36 0.62
CA GLU A 44 -5.35 -7.43 -0.12
C GLU A 44 -4.98 -8.05 -1.49
N ASP A 45 -5.96 -8.12 -2.40
CA ASP A 45 -5.92 -8.83 -3.69
C ASP A 45 -5.67 -7.95 -4.93
N ILE A 46 -5.12 -6.75 -4.75
CA ILE A 46 -4.87 -5.79 -5.84
C ILE A 46 -3.79 -6.24 -6.83
N ASP A 47 -2.89 -7.14 -6.44
CA ASP A 47 -1.92 -7.77 -7.35
C ASP A 47 -2.49 -9.06 -7.92
N THR A 48 -3.41 -8.90 -8.87
CA THR A 48 -4.15 -9.98 -9.50
C THR A 48 -3.26 -11.04 -10.16
N SER A 49 -2.01 -10.70 -10.49
CA SER A 49 -1.05 -11.65 -11.08
C SER A 49 -0.48 -12.65 -10.07
N ARG A 50 -0.41 -12.27 -8.79
CA ARG A 50 0.09 -13.11 -7.70
C ARG A 50 -1.03 -13.72 -6.87
N CYS A 51 -2.20 -13.10 -6.86
CA CYS A 51 -3.35 -13.54 -6.08
C CYS A 51 -4.01 -14.76 -6.72
N LYS A 52 -4.30 -15.78 -5.92
CA LYS A 52 -5.01 -16.98 -6.39
C LYS A 52 -6.26 -17.24 -5.54
N PRO A 53 -7.42 -17.57 -6.15
CA PRO A 53 -8.64 -17.88 -5.41
C PRO A 53 -8.46 -18.98 -4.36
N ALA A 54 -7.64 -20.00 -4.64
CA ALA A 54 -7.34 -21.06 -3.68
C ALA A 54 -6.72 -20.55 -2.37
N PHE A 55 -5.92 -19.47 -2.42
CA PHE A 55 -5.34 -18.88 -1.22
C PHE A 55 -6.33 -17.96 -0.48
N ASP A 56 -7.27 -17.30 -1.17
CA ASP A 56 -8.39 -16.58 -0.52
C ASP A 56 -9.23 -17.59 0.29
N THR A 57 -9.65 -18.69 -0.34
CA THR A 57 -10.38 -19.77 0.34
C THR A 57 -9.60 -20.32 1.54
N ALA A 58 -8.32 -20.67 1.36
CA ALA A 58 -7.48 -21.21 2.44
C ALA A 58 -7.32 -20.23 3.62
N ILE A 59 -7.22 -18.92 3.34
CA ILE A 59 -7.20 -17.90 4.41
C ILE A 59 -8.47 -17.96 5.24
N LEU A 60 -9.64 -18.03 4.61
CA LEU A 60 -10.92 -18.08 5.33
C LEU A 60 -11.05 -19.38 6.13
N GLU A 61 -10.63 -20.51 5.56
CA GLU A 61 -10.64 -21.82 6.21
C GLU A 61 -9.71 -21.84 7.43
N ASP A 62 -8.47 -21.35 7.30
CA ASP A 62 -7.49 -21.29 8.39
C ASP A 62 -7.98 -20.41 9.54
N LEU A 63 -8.55 -19.24 9.25
CA LEU A 63 -9.07 -18.34 10.28
C LEU A 63 -10.29 -18.94 11.00
N ALA A 64 -11.18 -19.60 10.26
CA ALA A 64 -12.32 -20.31 10.85
C ALA A 64 -11.87 -21.51 11.69
N TRP A 65 -10.87 -22.26 11.24
CA TRP A 65 -10.27 -23.37 11.98
C TRP A 65 -9.62 -22.92 13.29
N LEU A 66 -8.99 -21.74 13.29
CA LEU A 66 -8.46 -21.09 14.51
C LEU A 66 -9.56 -20.57 15.46
N GLY A 67 -10.83 -20.61 15.05
CA GLY A 67 -11.95 -20.10 15.84
C GLY A 67 -12.03 -18.57 15.89
N LEU A 68 -11.39 -17.88 14.95
CA LEU A 68 -11.43 -16.42 14.87
C LEU A 68 -12.70 -15.99 14.15
N GLU A 69 -13.46 -15.10 14.76
CA GLU A 69 -14.64 -14.49 14.14
C GLU A 69 -14.29 -13.09 13.60
N TRP A 70 -14.85 -12.74 12.45
CA TRP A 70 -14.65 -11.44 11.82
C TRP A 70 -15.95 -10.91 11.23
N GLU A 71 -16.01 -9.60 11.00
CA GLU A 71 -17.17 -8.97 10.41
C GLU A 71 -17.39 -9.39 8.95
N GLN A 72 -18.66 -9.62 8.62
CA GLN A 72 -19.12 -9.93 7.27
C GLN A 72 -19.93 -8.76 6.69
N PRO A 73 -19.87 -8.54 5.37
CA PRO A 73 -19.10 -9.29 4.38
C PRO A 73 -17.59 -9.00 4.43
N VAL A 74 -16.77 -10.00 4.11
CA VAL A 74 -15.32 -9.81 3.91
C VAL A 74 -15.08 -8.77 2.80
N ARG A 75 -14.21 -7.80 3.08
CA ARG A 75 -13.84 -6.77 2.10
C ARG A 75 -12.71 -7.25 1.20
N ARG A 76 -12.89 -7.21 -0.12
CA ARG A 76 -11.82 -7.51 -1.11
C ARG A 76 -11.40 -6.25 -1.82
N GLN A 77 -10.11 -5.90 -1.79
CA GLN A 77 -9.67 -4.62 -2.33
C GLN A 77 -9.93 -4.47 -3.84
N SER A 78 -9.85 -5.56 -4.60
CA SER A 78 -10.12 -5.57 -6.03
C SER A 78 -11.55 -5.11 -6.40
N GLU A 79 -12.50 -5.25 -5.47
CA GLU A 79 -13.90 -4.80 -5.63
C GLU A 79 -14.09 -3.30 -5.39
N HIS A 80 -13.03 -2.59 -4.94
CA HIS A 80 -13.09 -1.19 -4.52
C HIS A 80 -12.13 -0.26 -5.29
N PHE A 81 -11.73 -0.61 -6.53
CA PHE A 81 -10.82 0.23 -7.32
C PHE A 81 -11.30 1.68 -7.53
N ASP A 82 -12.62 1.90 -7.60
CA ASP A 82 -13.18 3.25 -7.72
C ASP A 82 -12.91 4.13 -6.50
N GLU A 83 -12.84 3.54 -5.29
CA GLU A 83 -12.46 4.28 -4.08
C GLU A 83 -11.00 4.74 -4.15
N TYR A 84 -10.10 3.88 -4.63
CA TYR A 84 -8.70 4.24 -4.83
C TYR A 84 -8.54 5.30 -5.93
N ALA A 85 -9.31 5.22 -7.01
CA ALA A 85 -9.32 6.25 -8.05
C ALA A 85 -9.77 7.62 -7.49
N ARG A 86 -10.82 7.65 -6.65
CA ARG A 86 -11.25 8.88 -5.97
C ARG A 86 -10.18 9.42 -5.01
N ALA A 87 -9.55 8.56 -4.21
CA ALA A 87 -8.47 8.96 -3.31
C ALA A 87 -7.27 9.52 -4.08
N LEU A 88 -6.87 8.87 -5.19
CA LEU A 88 -5.81 9.36 -6.08
C LEU A 88 -6.16 10.71 -6.67
N LYS A 89 -7.41 10.91 -7.12
CA LYS A 89 -7.86 12.21 -7.61
C LYS A 89 -7.74 13.30 -6.54
N GLN A 90 -8.17 13.02 -5.30
CA GLN A 90 -8.03 14.00 -4.20
C GLN A 90 -6.57 14.36 -3.92
N LEU A 91 -5.65 13.40 -4.01
CA LEU A 91 -4.22 13.65 -3.84
C LEU A 91 -3.61 14.41 -5.03
N GLU A 92 -4.09 14.17 -6.25
CA GLU A 92 -3.70 14.94 -7.44
C GLU A 92 -4.21 16.37 -7.36
N ASP A 93 -5.47 16.58 -6.97
CA ASP A 93 -6.07 17.91 -6.77
C ASP A 93 -5.35 18.71 -5.67
N ARG A 94 -4.74 18.03 -4.68
CA ARG A 94 -3.89 18.63 -3.65
C ARG A 94 -2.46 18.93 -4.11
N GLY A 95 -2.07 18.53 -5.33
CA GLY A 95 -0.73 18.79 -5.87
C GLY A 95 0.41 18.01 -5.18
N VAL A 96 0.08 16.91 -4.49
CA VAL A 96 1.05 16.07 -3.76
C VAL A 96 1.46 14.81 -4.51
N LEU A 97 0.93 14.59 -5.72
CA LEU A 97 1.34 13.48 -6.58
C LEU A 97 2.21 13.98 -7.75
N TYR A 98 3.10 13.11 -8.22
CA TYR A 98 3.81 13.29 -9.49
C TYR A 98 3.97 11.96 -10.24
N PRO A 99 3.96 11.98 -11.59
CA PRO A 99 4.22 10.79 -12.38
C PRO A 99 5.72 10.45 -12.38
N CYS A 100 6.03 9.17 -12.23
CA CYS A 100 7.36 8.61 -12.38
C CYS A 100 7.39 7.70 -13.61
N PHE A 101 8.14 8.12 -14.62
CA PHE A 101 8.33 7.38 -15.88
C PHE A 101 9.54 6.44 -15.84
N CYS A 102 10.25 6.34 -14.71
CA CYS A 102 11.42 5.47 -14.59
C CYS A 102 11.00 4.00 -14.54
N SER A 103 11.60 3.19 -15.40
CA SER A 103 11.58 1.73 -15.27
C SER A 103 12.31 1.27 -14.00
N ARG A 104 11.98 0.07 -13.50
CA ARG A 104 12.69 -0.56 -12.37
C ARG A 104 14.21 -0.62 -12.59
N ARG A 105 14.66 -0.85 -13.84
CA ARG A 105 16.08 -0.87 -14.20
C ARG A 105 16.73 0.51 -14.04
N GLN A 106 16.07 1.57 -14.52
CA GLN A 106 16.57 2.94 -14.36
C GLN A 106 16.64 3.34 -12.88
N ILE A 107 15.62 2.99 -12.08
CA ILE A 107 15.61 3.26 -10.64
C ILE A 107 16.81 2.61 -9.95
N ARG A 108 17.06 1.32 -10.20
CA ARG A 108 18.21 0.59 -9.62
C ARG A 108 19.56 1.18 -10.05
N ALA A 109 19.68 1.55 -11.33
CA ALA A 109 20.90 2.17 -11.83
C ALA A 109 21.18 3.51 -11.13
N GLU A 110 20.13 4.32 -10.92
CA GLU A 110 20.26 5.61 -10.26
C GLU A 110 20.57 5.50 -8.76
N ILE A 111 19.98 4.52 -8.08
CA ILE A 111 20.33 4.16 -6.69
C ILE A 111 21.83 3.82 -6.59
N LYS A 112 22.34 2.99 -7.51
CA LYS A 112 23.75 2.59 -7.51
C LYS A 112 24.70 3.78 -7.72
N LYS A 113 24.34 4.73 -8.59
CA LYS A 113 25.11 5.97 -8.80
C LYS A 113 25.08 6.89 -7.58
N SER A 114 23.91 7.00 -6.94
CA SER A 114 23.72 7.85 -5.75
C SER A 114 24.48 7.30 -4.53
N ALA A 115 24.63 5.98 -4.42
CA ALA A 115 25.40 5.33 -3.36
C ALA A 115 26.90 5.67 -3.41
N THR A 116 27.42 6.14 -4.55
CA THR A 116 28.81 6.57 -4.71
C THR A 116 29.02 8.08 -4.48
N ALA A 117 27.98 8.82 -4.08
CA ALA A 117 28.09 10.24 -3.79
C ALA A 117 28.84 10.50 -2.46
N PRO A 118 29.52 11.65 -2.28
CA PRO A 118 30.21 12.00 -1.03
C PRO A 118 29.31 11.95 0.22
N HIS A 119 28.00 12.12 0.03
CA HIS A 119 26.98 11.94 1.05
C HIS A 119 25.90 11.01 0.47
N PRO A 120 26.03 9.68 0.64
CA PRO A 120 25.03 8.76 0.14
C PRO A 120 23.71 9.01 0.90
N PRO A 121 22.55 8.90 0.23
CA PRO A 121 21.27 8.97 0.92
C PRO A 121 21.21 7.86 1.98
N ALA A 122 20.67 8.18 3.15
CA ALA A 122 20.47 7.19 4.20
C ALA A 122 19.65 6.02 3.63
N PRO A 123 20.04 4.77 3.91
CA PRO A 123 19.20 3.63 3.56
C PRO A 123 17.83 3.78 4.23
N GLY A 124 16.77 3.45 3.50
CA GLY A 124 15.46 3.28 4.12
C GLY A 124 15.46 2.01 4.97
N GLU A 125 14.56 1.94 5.94
CA GLU A 125 14.44 0.78 6.85
C GLU A 125 14.23 -0.54 6.10
N GLU A 126 13.51 -0.51 4.97
CA GLU A 126 13.21 -1.68 4.13
C GLU A 126 14.05 -1.75 2.84
N GLY A 127 15.09 -0.92 2.71
CA GLY A 127 15.98 -0.91 1.55
C GLY A 127 16.19 0.45 0.90
N PRO A 128 16.74 0.49 -0.33
CA PRO A 128 17.14 1.74 -0.94
C PRO A 128 15.96 2.68 -1.25
N LEU A 129 16.10 3.95 -0.86
CA LEU A 129 15.10 4.97 -1.14
C LEU A 129 15.03 5.30 -2.64
N TYR A 130 13.83 5.61 -3.13
CA TYR A 130 13.67 6.11 -4.49
C TYR A 130 14.43 7.45 -4.66
N PRO A 131 15.31 7.60 -5.67
CA PRO A 131 16.21 8.74 -5.79
C PRO A 131 15.53 10.06 -6.19
N GLY A 132 14.22 10.08 -6.41
CA GLY A 132 13.49 11.31 -6.73
C GLY A 132 13.70 11.82 -8.17
N THR A 133 14.20 10.98 -9.08
CA THR A 133 14.54 11.35 -10.47
C THR A 133 13.41 12.09 -11.19
N CYS A 134 12.18 11.58 -11.10
CA CYS A 134 11.03 12.23 -11.74
C CYS A 134 10.37 13.32 -10.88
N ARG A 135 10.71 13.42 -9.58
CA ARG A 135 10.13 14.41 -8.67
C ARG A 135 10.49 15.83 -9.11
N ARG A 136 11.68 16.03 -9.68
CA ARG A 136 12.19 17.34 -10.12
C ARG A 136 11.91 17.68 -11.57
N LEU A 137 11.16 16.83 -12.30
CA LEU A 137 10.75 17.17 -13.66
C LEU A 137 9.85 18.41 -13.64
N VAL A 138 10.10 19.35 -14.54
CA VAL A 138 9.22 20.50 -14.78
C VAL A 138 7.87 20.03 -15.33
N ASP A 139 6.81 20.78 -15.04
CA ASP A 139 5.45 20.35 -15.37
C ASP A 139 5.20 20.20 -16.87
N SER A 140 5.83 21.03 -17.71
CA SER A 140 5.75 20.90 -19.17
C SER A 140 6.26 19.54 -19.67
N GLU A 141 7.35 19.04 -19.10
CA GLU A 141 7.91 17.74 -19.45
C GLU A 141 7.03 16.59 -18.94
N ARG A 142 6.45 16.74 -17.74
CA ARG A 142 5.49 15.75 -17.21
C ARG A 142 4.27 15.66 -18.11
N HIS A 143 3.74 16.80 -18.56
CA HIS A 143 2.57 16.86 -19.43
C HIS A 143 2.86 16.22 -20.78
N ARG A 144 3.97 16.60 -21.41
CA ARG A 144 4.42 16.05 -22.69
C ARG A 144 4.54 14.53 -22.65
N ARG A 145 5.13 13.98 -21.58
CA ARG A 145 5.30 12.52 -21.44
C ARG A 145 4.00 11.78 -21.11
N ARG A 146 3.07 12.41 -20.40
CA ARG A 146 1.71 11.85 -20.21
C ARG A 146 0.96 11.81 -21.53
N GLU A 147 1.00 12.89 -22.32
CA GLU A 147 0.33 12.97 -23.62
C GLU A 147 0.93 12.03 -24.66
N SER A 148 2.24 11.76 -24.62
CA SER A 148 2.87 10.76 -25.47
C SER A 148 2.52 9.32 -25.13
N GLY A 149 1.78 9.09 -24.04
CA GLY A 149 1.40 7.75 -23.58
C GLY A 149 2.53 6.98 -22.90
N ASP A 150 3.57 7.67 -22.40
CA ASP A 150 4.64 7.00 -21.66
C ASP A 150 4.06 6.34 -20.40
N ALA A 151 4.35 5.05 -20.18
CA ALA A 151 3.94 4.37 -18.97
C ALA A 151 4.57 5.05 -17.72
N PHE A 152 3.76 5.28 -16.70
CA PHE A 152 4.20 5.87 -15.45
C PHE A 152 3.53 5.23 -14.24
N ALA A 153 4.17 5.37 -13.08
CA ALA A 153 3.55 5.15 -11.78
C ALA A 153 3.37 6.49 -11.07
N LEU A 154 2.24 6.71 -10.42
CA LEU A 154 2.07 7.86 -9.53
C LEU A 154 2.89 7.64 -8.26
N ARG A 155 3.58 8.70 -7.81
CA ARG A 155 4.31 8.72 -6.55
C ARG A 155 3.83 9.88 -5.69
N LEU A 156 3.81 9.66 -4.38
CA LEU A 156 3.57 10.71 -3.40
C LEU A 156 4.83 11.56 -3.23
N ASP A 157 4.67 12.88 -3.23
CA ASP A 157 5.67 13.82 -2.73
C ASP A 157 5.48 13.97 -1.22
N SER A 158 6.14 13.10 -0.46
CA SER A 158 5.99 13.04 1.00
C SER A 158 6.34 14.36 1.68
N ALA A 159 7.28 15.14 1.14
CA ALA A 159 7.66 16.42 1.73
C ALA A 159 6.49 17.43 1.64
N LYS A 160 5.92 17.60 0.45
CA LYS A 160 4.72 18.43 0.26
C LYS A 160 3.53 17.94 1.08
N ALA A 161 3.34 16.61 1.15
CA ALA A 161 2.25 16.04 1.93
C ALA A 161 2.39 16.36 3.43
N MET A 162 3.61 16.25 3.98
CA MET A 162 3.89 16.60 5.38
C MET A 162 3.68 18.09 5.66
N GLU A 163 4.12 18.98 4.76
CA GLU A 163 3.88 20.43 4.88
C GLU A 163 2.39 20.77 4.98
N MET A 164 1.51 19.97 4.37
CA MET A 164 0.06 20.17 4.43
C MET A 164 -0.61 19.64 5.70
N THR A 165 -0.01 18.67 6.39
CA THR A 165 -0.63 17.99 7.54
C THR A 165 -0.13 18.48 8.90
N GLY A 166 0.97 19.23 8.93
CA GLY A 166 1.69 19.52 10.17
C GLY A 166 2.41 18.30 10.71
#